data_AF-A0A6A6M7A0-F1
#
_entry.id   AF-A0A6A6M7A0-F1
#
_cell.length_a   1.000
_cell.length_b   1.000
_cell.length_c   1.000
_cell.angle_alpha   90.00
_cell.angle_beta   90.00
_cell.angle_gamma   90.00
#
_symmetry.space_group_name_H-M   'P 1'
#
loop_
_entity.id
_entity.type
_entity.pdbx_description
1 polymer ?
#
loop_
_entity_poly.entity_id
_entity_poly.type
_entity_poly.pdbx_seq_one_letter_code
_entity_poly.pdbx_strand_id
1 'polypeptide(L)'
;MTDSAEPPSTSAAEPKPTPNPIPNCLIHPRREPFEHGLLPIPKLIFPDPTQTLIQLRQKLVSNPRVDTATLADTLQISADHARLVLDTLASVLHSEADPLVKAQPGEIDFVGADLRDLILFLYIQSYKKLLPRTHKDSAAVADVWPSTSAFDGYLSALSPLQLVRSNSRRFMPSQADEEAHQLSYLQKHMANILSLLAEPVEGEGEESLVLTMEGFEHLGFLIQFGDKGSEGVSLSQATPFFANSDPDMPAVPVPAAQVHDWILQNIASALEHITERISAKENGPPSVSDQDVAMADACTSSIKASPSARGSSFIEGISKSSYVKQASDLKGSSVKVLNCHDSVIYILAPLRYATIYGCSDATIFLGAVGKAVRIEHCERVHVITAAKRVCIANCRECVFFLGVTQRPLMVGDNHKLQKSFYVSIRWHPTIHITQSWGSTWLKWALTQLNRWDDPLALGVVDPHDSLSHPAGVSDVQAESATRLDPDQFTSFLIPNWFGSESTGSTKDNPFPLPEAYMSSQQRNQKNLGVIKQLLREAPLEENRKRELSCALHLLFKDWLYGNFRYLRKRSLFEE
;
A
#
# COMPACT_ATOMS: atom_id res chain seq x y z
N MET A 1 20.48 -80.75 21.73
CA MET A 1 20.40 -79.28 21.92
C MET A 1 21.29 -78.64 20.88
N THR A 2 20.89 -77.47 20.39
CA THR A 2 21.47 -76.60 19.34
C THR A 2 21.00 -76.88 17.92
N ASP A 3 19.91 -76.19 17.60
CA ASP A 3 19.35 -75.92 16.28
C ASP A 3 19.97 -74.63 15.70
N SER A 4 19.80 -74.45 14.40
CA SER A 4 20.43 -73.50 13.49
C SER A 4 20.12 -72.02 13.76
N ALA A 5 21.04 -71.11 13.40
CA ALA A 5 20.75 -69.68 13.26
C ALA A 5 21.59 -69.03 12.13
N GLU A 6 20.89 -68.56 11.10
CA GLU A 6 21.38 -67.65 10.04
C GLU A 6 21.82 -66.28 10.59
N PRO A 7 22.67 -65.52 9.88
CA PRO A 7 22.98 -64.15 10.22
C PRO A 7 21.88 -63.19 9.73
N PRO A 8 21.51 -62.13 10.48
CA PRO A 8 20.58 -61.14 9.97
C PRO A 8 21.28 -60.16 9.02
N SER A 9 20.53 -59.82 7.98
CA SER A 9 20.83 -58.88 6.91
C SER A 9 21.03 -57.44 7.41
N THR A 10 22.00 -56.76 6.81
CA THR A 10 22.25 -55.32 6.98
C THR A 10 21.20 -54.55 6.17
N SER A 11 20.17 -54.02 6.83
CA SER A 11 19.26 -53.05 6.20
C SER A 11 19.93 -51.69 6.12
N ALA A 12 20.03 -51.17 4.91
CA ALA A 12 20.39 -49.78 4.64
C ALA A 12 19.37 -48.87 5.35
N ALA A 13 19.87 -47.96 6.19
CA ALA A 13 19.04 -46.95 6.82
C ALA A 13 18.62 -45.91 5.78
N GLU A 14 17.33 -45.86 5.48
CA GLU A 14 16.71 -44.74 4.78
C GLU A 14 16.94 -43.44 5.57
N PRO A 15 17.20 -42.30 4.91
CA PRO A 15 17.31 -41.02 5.60
C PRO A 15 15.94 -40.64 6.16
N LYS A 16 15.83 -40.58 7.49
CA LYS A 16 14.63 -40.08 8.17
C LYS A 16 14.38 -38.62 7.74
N PRO A 17 13.15 -38.24 7.40
CA PRO A 17 12.81 -36.85 7.16
C PRO A 17 13.01 -36.06 8.45
N THR A 18 13.84 -35.02 8.40
CA THR A 18 14.02 -34.06 9.49
C THR A 18 12.68 -33.39 9.79
N PRO A 19 12.25 -33.32 11.06
CA PRO A 19 10.96 -32.72 11.40
C PRO A 19 11.00 -31.20 11.18
N ASN A 20 10.07 -30.68 10.37
CA ASN A 20 9.84 -29.25 10.22
C ASN A 20 9.50 -28.64 11.60
N PRO A 21 10.21 -27.60 12.08
CA PRO A 21 10.01 -27.11 13.45
C PRO A 21 8.65 -26.44 13.71
N ILE A 22 7.84 -26.15 12.68
CA ILE A 22 6.52 -25.53 12.85
C ILE A 22 5.53 -26.18 11.85
N PRO A 23 4.70 -27.16 12.27
CA PRO A 23 3.92 -27.98 11.33
C PRO A 23 2.86 -27.24 10.49
N ASN A 24 2.61 -25.95 10.70
CA ASN A 24 1.50 -25.20 10.07
C ASN A 24 1.89 -23.80 9.56
N CYS A 25 3.18 -23.45 9.48
CA CYS A 25 3.59 -22.10 9.10
C CYS A 25 3.82 -21.99 7.59
N LEU A 26 2.92 -21.34 6.86
CA LEU A 26 3.06 -21.12 5.41
C LEU A 26 3.95 -19.89 5.14
N ILE A 27 4.74 -19.97 4.07
CA ILE A 27 5.49 -18.83 3.54
C ILE A 27 4.53 -17.90 2.78
N HIS A 28 4.64 -16.60 3.04
CA HIS A 28 3.90 -15.56 2.35
C HIS A 28 4.86 -14.47 1.84
N PRO A 29 4.64 -13.95 0.62
CA PRO A 29 5.40 -12.82 0.11
C PRO A 29 5.01 -11.53 0.85
N ARG A 30 5.98 -10.66 1.12
CA ARG A 30 5.73 -9.26 1.50
C ARG A 30 5.53 -8.42 0.25
N ARG A 31 4.39 -7.74 0.19
CA ARG A 31 3.99 -6.98 -1.00
C ARG A 31 4.46 -5.54 -0.96
N GLU A 32 4.70 -5.03 0.25
CA GLU A 32 4.98 -3.64 0.53
C GLU A 32 6.20 -3.10 -0.24
N PRO A 33 7.33 -3.83 -0.36
CA PRO A 33 8.46 -3.36 -1.17
C PRO A 33 8.13 -3.17 -2.65
N PHE A 34 7.31 -4.07 -3.21
CA PHE A 34 6.92 -4.01 -4.62
C PHE A 34 5.80 -2.99 -4.87
N GLU A 35 4.87 -2.83 -3.92
CA GLU A 35 3.73 -1.93 -4.09
C GLU A 35 4.07 -0.48 -3.74
N HIS A 36 4.91 -0.23 -2.74
CA HIS A 36 5.22 1.11 -2.24
C HIS A 36 6.69 1.50 -2.40
N GLY A 37 7.56 0.57 -2.82
CA GLY A 37 9.01 0.77 -2.87
C GLY A 37 9.61 1.01 -4.26
N LEU A 38 8.85 0.83 -5.34
CA LEU A 38 9.34 1.07 -6.70
C LEU A 38 9.51 2.56 -7.00
N LEU A 39 10.64 2.91 -7.60
CA LEU A 39 11.02 4.28 -7.92
C LEU A 39 11.30 4.41 -9.43
N PRO A 40 10.61 5.33 -10.14
CA PRO A 40 10.79 5.55 -11.57
C PRO A 40 12.07 6.37 -11.84
N ILE A 41 13.21 5.88 -11.36
CA ILE A 41 14.54 6.46 -11.57
C ILE A 41 15.30 5.48 -12.48
N PRO A 42 15.53 5.82 -13.76
CA PRO A 42 16.15 4.90 -14.72
C PRO A 42 17.51 4.36 -14.27
N LYS A 43 18.30 5.15 -13.53
CA LYS A 43 19.61 4.75 -13.00
C LYS A 43 19.56 3.65 -11.93
N LEU A 44 18.38 3.34 -11.37
CA LEU A 44 18.19 2.24 -10.42
C LEU A 44 17.84 0.92 -11.12
N ILE A 45 17.61 0.94 -12.44
CA ILE A 45 17.19 -0.23 -13.20
C ILE A 45 18.40 -0.76 -13.96
N PHE A 46 18.96 -1.85 -13.44
CA PHE A 46 20.15 -2.46 -14.00
C PHE A 46 19.78 -3.52 -15.06
N PRO A 47 20.51 -3.58 -16.19
CA PRO A 47 20.29 -4.61 -17.21
C PRO A 47 20.68 -6.01 -16.72
N ASP A 48 21.75 -6.10 -15.92
CA ASP A 48 22.13 -7.29 -15.15
C ASP A 48 22.18 -6.92 -13.67
N PRO A 49 21.04 -7.07 -12.95
CA PRO A 49 20.95 -6.66 -11.55
C PRO A 49 21.87 -7.47 -10.65
N THR A 50 22.06 -8.76 -10.92
CA THR A 50 22.87 -9.63 -10.05
C THR A 50 24.33 -9.23 -10.10
N GLN A 51 24.95 -9.17 -11.29
CA GLN A 51 26.38 -8.82 -11.40
C GLN A 51 26.65 -7.39 -10.92
N THR A 52 25.79 -6.44 -11.31
CA THR A 52 25.96 -5.02 -10.94
C THR A 52 25.88 -4.83 -9.42
N LEU A 53 24.93 -5.49 -8.76
CA LEU A 53 24.75 -5.37 -7.32
C LEU A 53 25.80 -6.13 -6.51
N ILE A 54 26.35 -7.24 -7.02
CA ILE A 54 27.52 -7.89 -6.39
C ILE A 54 28.71 -6.92 -6.38
N GLN A 55 28.99 -6.27 -7.52
CA GLN A 55 30.08 -5.28 -7.60
C GLN A 55 29.82 -4.07 -6.69
N LEU A 56 28.56 -3.62 -6.61
CA LEU A 56 28.17 -2.51 -5.74
C LEU A 56 28.30 -2.87 -4.27
N ARG A 57 27.87 -4.07 -3.88
CA ARG A 57 28.07 -4.61 -2.52
C ARG A 57 29.55 -4.62 -2.19
N GLN A 58 30.41 -5.20 -3.04
CA GLN A 58 31.87 -5.25 -2.84
C GLN A 58 32.49 -3.87 -2.62
N LYS A 59 32.06 -2.85 -3.38
CA LYS A 59 32.51 -1.46 -3.18
C LYS A 59 32.07 -0.85 -1.85
N LEU A 60 30.93 -1.29 -1.32
CA LEU A 60 30.33 -0.74 -0.11
C LEU A 60 30.54 -1.61 1.13
N VAL A 61 31.23 -2.76 1.04
CA VAL A 61 31.47 -3.68 2.18
C VAL A 61 32.10 -2.97 3.37
N SER A 62 32.93 -1.95 3.16
CA SER A 62 33.56 -1.18 4.25
C SER A 62 32.57 -0.32 5.06
N ASN A 63 31.37 -0.08 4.53
CA ASN A 63 30.33 0.75 5.12
C ASN A 63 29.08 -0.11 5.38
N PRO A 64 28.91 -0.67 6.59
CA PRO A 64 27.77 -1.53 6.89
C PRO A 64 26.43 -0.79 6.79
N ARG A 65 26.43 0.53 7.02
CA ARG A 65 25.30 1.41 6.74
C ARG A 65 25.70 2.50 5.75
N VAL A 66 24.89 2.68 4.72
CA VAL A 66 25.15 3.55 3.57
C VAL A 66 24.35 4.85 3.73
N ASP A 67 25.04 5.99 3.74
CA ASP A 67 24.43 7.31 3.79
C ASP A 67 24.02 7.84 2.40
N THR A 68 23.34 8.98 2.37
CA THR A 68 22.90 9.62 1.13
C THR A 68 24.06 9.99 0.20
N ALA A 69 25.16 10.49 0.74
CA ALA A 69 26.28 10.98 -0.07
C ALA A 69 27.00 9.83 -0.77
N THR A 70 27.34 8.78 0.00
CA THR A 70 27.94 7.54 -0.49
C THR A 70 27.05 6.88 -1.53
N LEU A 71 25.74 6.85 -1.30
CA LEU A 71 24.78 6.30 -2.25
C LEU A 71 24.70 7.11 -3.55
N ALA A 72 24.65 8.45 -3.44
CA ALA A 72 24.60 9.36 -4.58
C ALA A 72 25.84 9.20 -5.47
N ASP A 73 27.02 9.14 -4.87
CA ASP A 73 28.29 8.98 -5.59
C ASP A 73 28.40 7.60 -6.24
N THR A 74 28.02 6.54 -5.51
CA THR A 74 28.14 5.15 -6.00
C THR A 74 27.19 4.87 -7.16
N LEU A 75 25.95 5.35 -7.09
CA LEU A 75 24.94 5.18 -8.15
C LEU A 75 24.98 6.30 -9.20
N GLN A 76 25.81 7.33 -8.99
CA GLN A 76 25.88 8.54 -9.83
C GLN A 76 24.51 9.22 -10.00
N ILE A 77 23.72 9.29 -8.93
CA ILE A 77 22.41 9.94 -8.89
C ILE A 77 22.51 11.27 -8.12
N SER A 78 21.51 12.14 -8.26
CA SER A 78 21.46 13.36 -7.45
C SER A 78 21.28 13.03 -5.96
N ALA A 79 21.79 13.90 -5.08
CA ALA A 79 21.59 13.75 -3.64
C ALA A 79 20.09 13.67 -3.28
N ASP A 80 19.23 14.39 -4.00
CA ASP A 80 17.78 14.34 -3.81
C ASP A 80 17.17 12.99 -4.17
N HIS A 81 17.66 12.33 -5.23
CA HIS A 81 17.25 10.96 -5.58
C HIS A 81 17.80 9.94 -4.58
N ALA A 82 19.04 10.10 -4.09
CA ALA A 82 19.60 9.24 -3.06
C ALA A 82 18.81 9.32 -1.74
N ARG A 83 18.43 10.53 -1.30
CA ARG A 83 17.52 10.72 -0.16
C ARG A 83 16.19 10.04 -0.40
N LEU A 84 15.62 10.21 -1.59
CA LEU A 84 14.37 9.54 -1.96
C LEU A 84 14.49 8.02 -1.83
N VAL A 85 15.59 7.42 -2.28
CA VAL A 85 15.86 5.97 -2.14
C VAL A 85 15.83 5.57 -0.66
N LEU A 86 16.58 6.26 0.21
CA LEU A 86 16.63 5.93 1.63
C LEU A 86 15.27 6.15 2.34
N ASP A 87 14.58 7.25 2.04
CA ASP A 87 13.23 7.55 2.53
C ASP A 87 12.23 6.47 2.11
N THR A 88 12.36 5.96 0.87
CA THR A 88 11.51 4.90 0.33
C THR A 88 11.79 3.58 1.03
N LEU A 89 13.05 3.20 1.15
CA LEU A 89 13.48 2.00 1.85
C LEU A 89 12.97 2.00 3.29
N ALA A 90 13.18 3.09 4.03
CA ALA A 90 12.66 3.28 5.39
C ALA A 90 11.14 3.09 5.49
N SER A 91 10.40 3.42 4.42
CA SER A 91 8.95 3.26 4.38
C SER A 91 8.48 1.84 4.09
N VAL A 92 9.33 0.97 3.52
CA VAL A 92 8.97 -0.41 3.16
C VAL A 92 9.66 -1.48 4.02
N LEU A 93 10.66 -1.11 4.82
CA LEU A 93 11.29 -2.01 5.79
C LEU A 93 10.24 -2.61 6.73
N HIS A 94 10.32 -3.93 6.95
CA HIS A 94 9.38 -4.65 7.79
C HIS A 94 9.69 -4.47 9.28
N SER A 95 10.98 -4.45 9.64
CA SER A 95 11.49 -4.30 11.00
C SER A 95 11.34 -2.88 11.48
N GLU A 96 10.47 -2.71 12.47
CA GLU A 96 10.22 -1.45 13.14
C GLU A 96 11.35 -1.06 14.12
N ALA A 97 12.25 -2.00 14.41
CA ALA A 97 13.38 -1.76 15.28
C ALA A 97 14.52 -1.00 14.57
N ASP A 98 14.58 -1.08 13.23
CA ASP A 98 15.69 -0.54 12.44
C ASP A 98 15.85 0.98 12.66
N PRO A 99 17.08 1.46 12.91
CA PRO A 99 17.37 2.87 13.10
C PRO A 99 16.83 3.79 11.99
N LEU A 100 16.88 3.37 10.73
CA LEU A 100 16.42 4.17 9.58
C LEU A 100 14.92 4.42 9.62
N VAL A 101 14.14 3.46 10.13
CA VAL A 101 12.67 3.60 10.25
C VAL A 101 12.31 4.62 11.32
N LYS A 102 13.07 4.63 12.43
CA LYS A 102 12.91 5.55 13.57
C LYS A 102 13.50 6.94 13.33
N ALA A 103 14.44 7.07 12.41
CA ALA A 103 15.15 8.31 12.12
C ALA A 103 14.18 9.43 11.71
N GLN A 104 14.45 10.64 12.22
CA GLN A 104 13.83 11.86 11.72
C GLN A 104 14.30 12.15 10.29
N PRO A 105 13.54 12.91 9.47
CA PRO A 105 13.98 13.32 8.13
C PRO A 105 15.37 13.97 8.07
N GLY A 106 15.82 14.64 9.15
CA GLY A 106 17.16 15.24 9.25
C GLY A 106 18.26 14.32 9.79
N GLU A 107 17.90 13.12 10.27
CA GLU A 107 18.84 12.14 10.88
C GLU A 107 19.16 10.97 9.93
N ILE A 108 18.43 10.85 8.82
CA ILE A 108 18.61 9.76 7.83
C ILE A 108 20.05 9.67 7.36
N ASP A 109 20.68 10.81 7.09
CA ASP A 109 22.07 10.90 6.61
C ASP A 109 23.09 10.41 7.66
N PHE A 110 22.78 10.53 8.96
CA PHE A 110 23.65 10.06 10.04
C PHE A 110 23.48 8.56 10.32
N VAL A 111 22.26 8.05 10.14
CA VAL A 111 21.93 6.66 10.45
C VAL A 111 22.27 5.71 9.30
N GLY A 112 21.99 6.12 8.06
CA GLY A 112 22.19 5.30 6.86
C GLY A 112 21.28 4.06 6.78
N ALA A 113 21.22 3.46 5.59
CA ALA A 113 20.54 2.18 5.37
C ALA A 113 21.48 1.00 5.52
N ASP A 114 21.00 -0.09 6.12
CA ASP A 114 21.73 -1.35 6.10
C ASP A 114 22.07 -1.77 4.66
N LEU A 115 23.31 -2.19 4.43
CA LEU A 115 23.79 -2.54 3.09
C LEU A 115 22.99 -3.70 2.47
N ARG A 116 22.64 -4.73 3.24
CA ARG A 116 21.92 -5.90 2.72
C ARG A 116 20.49 -5.53 2.35
N ASP A 117 19.81 -4.77 3.20
CA ASP A 117 18.47 -4.25 2.90
C ASP A 117 18.47 -3.33 1.67
N LEU A 118 19.49 -2.48 1.54
CA LEU A 118 19.65 -1.60 0.38
C LEU A 118 19.89 -2.40 -0.91
N ILE A 119 20.72 -3.44 -0.88
CA ILE A 119 20.97 -4.30 -2.05
C ILE A 119 19.69 -5.02 -2.47
N LEU A 120 18.92 -5.57 -1.53
CA LEU A 120 17.62 -6.16 -1.81
C LEU A 120 16.64 -5.14 -2.40
N PHE A 121 16.60 -3.93 -1.83
CA PHE A 121 15.78 -2.84 -2.31
C PHE A 121 16.15 -2.37 -3.73
N LEU A 122 17.44 -2.36 -4.07
CA LEU A 122 17.90 -2.04 -5.42
C LEU A 122 17.61 -3.19 -6.40
N TYR A 123 17.74 -4.44 -5.96
CA TYR A 123 17.40 -5.61 -6.78
C TYR A 123 15.92 -5.59 -7.19
N ILE A 124 15.00 -5.26 -6.27
CA ILE A 124 13.58 -5.14 -6.64
C ILE A 124 13.29 -3.98 -7.60
N GLN A 125 14.20 -3.02 -7.82
CA GLN A 125 13.99 -1.99 -8.84
C GLN A 125 14.13 -2.54 -10.26
N SER A 126 14.80 -3.68 -10.48
CA SER A 126 14.82 -4.31 -11.82
C SER A 126 13.47 -4.93 -12.21
N TYR A 127 12.51 -4.90 -11.30
CA TYR A 127 11.18 -5.42 -11.47
C TYR A 127 10.41 -4.67 -12.59
N LYS A 128 9.62 -5.41 -13.40
CA LYS A 128 8.77 -4.85 -14.47
C LYS A 128 7.31 -5.24 -14.26
N LYS A 129 6.38 -4.28 -14.36
CA LYS A 129 4.93 -4.50 -14.33
C LYS A 129 4.43 -5.08 -15.66
N LEU A 130 3.59 -6.11 -15.60
CA LEU A 130 2.99 -6.77 -16.77
C LEU A 130 1.94 -5.88 -17.43
N LEU A 131 1.80 -6.05 -18.75
CA LEU A 131 0.59 -5.69 -19.47
C LEU A 131 -0.11 -6.96 -19.96
N PRO A 132 -1.46 -6.96 -20.03
CA PRO A 132 -2.20 -8.07 -20.59
C PRO A 132 -1.92 -8.18 -22.11
N ARG A 133 -1.08 -9.11 -22.52
CA ARG A 133 -1.18 -9.71 -23.87
C ARG A 133 -2.07 -10.94 -23.79
N THR A 134 -3.09 -10.98 -24.63
CA THR A 134 -3.83 -12.22 -24.90
C THR A 134 -2.90 -13.20 -25.63
N HIS A 135 -2.57 -14.31 -24.96
CA HIS A 135 -1.96 -15.56 -25.45
C HIS A 135 -0.45 -15.85 -25.22
N LYS A 136 -0.26 -17.02 -24.55
CA LYS A 136 0.57 -18.21 -24.88
C LYS A 136 2.02 -18.38 -24.42
N ASP A 137 2.71 -17.41 -23.85
CA ASP A 137 4.10 -17.63 -23.38
C ASP A 137 4.25 -17.58 -21.85
N SER A 138 4.03 -18.73 -21.21
CA SER A 138 4.09 -18.93 -19.74
C SER A 138 5.43 -18.51 -19.12
N ALA A 139 6.54 -18.63 -19.86
CA ALA A 139 7.88 -18.32 -19.36
C ALA A 139 8.13 -16.80 -19.15
N ALA A 140 7.43 -15.93 -19.91
CA ALA A 140 7.53 -14.48 -19.79
C ALA A 140 6.67 -13.90 -18.64
N VAL A 141 5.75 -14.71 -18.10
CA VAL A 141 4.85 -14.33 -16.99
C VAL A 141 5.57 -14.43 -15.63
N ALA A 142 6.57 -15.30 -15.51
CA ALA A 142 7.28 -15.56 -14.26
C ALA A 142 8.32 -14.48 -13.86
N ASP A 143 8.72 -13.59 -14.78
CA ASP A 143 9.57 -12.41 -14.46
C ASP A 143 8.74 -11.23 -13.94
N VAL A 144 7.45 -11.44 -13.66
CA VAL A 144 6.50 -10.35 -13.49
C VAL A 144 5.58 -10.55 -12.29
N TRP A 145 5.48 -9.51 -11.47
CA TRP A 145 4.69 -9.41 -10.25
C TRP A 145 3.31 -8.85 -10.59
N PRO A 146 2.27 -9.28 -9.88
CA PRO A 146 0.98 -8.64 -9.97
C PRO A 146 1.02 -7.37 -9.11
N SER A 147 1.01 -6.20 -9.74
CA SER A 147 0.62 -4.95 -9.10
C SER A 147 -0.86 -4.70 -9.38
N THR A 148 -1.71 -4.88 -8.36
CA THR A 148 -3.14 -4.52 -8.20
C THR A 148 -4.17 -4.66 -9.34
N SER A 149 -3.79 -5.01 -10.55
CA SER A 149 -4.60 -5.79 -11.48
C SER A 149 -3.67 -6.28 -12.60
N ALA A 150 -3.73 -7.57 -12.94
CA ALA A 150 -3.02 -8.11 -14.11
C ALA A 150 -3.58 -7.57 -15.46
N PHE A 151 -4.39 -6.50 -15.42
CA PHE A 151 -5.16 -5.95 -16.54
C PHE A 151 -5.13 -4.41 -16.62
N ASP A 152 -4.17 -3.75 -15.97
CA ASP A 152 -4.05 -2.28 -15.90
C ASP A 152 -4.06 -1.59 -17.28
N GLY A 153 -3.57 -2.25 -18.33
CA GLY A 153 -3.62 -1.75 -19.71
C GLY A 153 -5.00 -1.84 -20.39
N TYR A 154 -5.85 -2.78 -19.99
CA TYR A 154 -7.21 -2.94 -20.54
C TYR A 154 -8.20 -1.98 -19.88
N LEU A 155 -8.00 -1.66 -18.60
CA LEU A 155 -8.88 -0.78 -17.81
C LEU A 155 -8.57 0.70 -18.03
N SER A 156 -7.30 1.07 -18.20
CA SER A 156 -6.89 2.47 -18.45
C SER A 156 -7.37 3.00 -19.82
N ALA A 157 -7.66 2.12 -20.78
CA ALA A 157 -8.17 2.48 -22.11
C ALA A 157 -9.71 2.55 -22.19
N LEU A 158 -10.42 2.09 -21.17
CA LEU A 158 -11.89 2.03 -21.17
C LEU A 158 -12.42 3.03 -20.15
N SER A 159 -13.26 3.97 -20.59
CA SER A 159 -14.01 4.80 -19.64
C SER A 159 -14.81 3.91 -18.67
N PRO A 160 -15.02 4.29 -17.40
CA PRO A 160 -15.74 3.47 -16.41
C PRO A 160 -17.11 2.93 -16.87
N LEU A 161 -17.79 3.65 -17.78
CA LEU A 161 -19.05 3.21 -18.42
C LEU A 161 -18.89 2.00 -19.36
N GLN A 162 -17.73 1.82 -19.97
CA GLN A 162 -17.42 0.66 -20.82
C GLN A 162 -17.04 -0.57 -19.99
N LEU A 163 -16.49 -0.37 -18.78
CA LEU A 163 -16.21 -1.45 -17.83
C LEU A 163 -17.50 -2.10 -17.30
N VAL A 164 -18.50 -1.29 -16.94
CA VAL A 164 -19.80 -1.77 -16.44
C VAL A 164 -20.60 -2.53 -17.51
N ARG A 165 -20.41 -2.19 -18.80
CA ARG A 165 -21.07 -2.89 -19.93
C ARG A 165 -20.34 -4.16 -20.37
N SER A 166 -19.07 -4.30 -19.99
CA SER A 166 -18.27 -5.49 -20.32
C SER A 166 -18.47 -6.52 -19.21
N ASN A 167 -18.86 -7.75 -19.55
CA ASN A 167 -18.95 -8.91 -18.62
C ASN A 167 -17.57 -9.37 -18.08
N SER A 168 -16.63 -8.44 -17.90
CA SER A 168 -15.21 -8.66 -17.59
C SER A 168 -14.95 -9.01 -16.13
N ARG A 169 -15.96 -8.98 -15.24
CA ARG A 169 -15.82 -9.45 -13.84
C ARG A 169 -15.33 -10.90 -13.71
N ARG A 170 -15.49 -11.74 -14.75
CA ARG A 170 -14.95 -13.12 -14.79
C ARG A 170 -13.44 -13.20 -15.01
N PHE A 171 -12.76 -12.10 -15.36
CA PHE A 171 -11.33 -12.08 -15.67
C PHE A 171 -10.48 -11.31 -14.64
N MET A 172 -11.07 -10.82 -13.55
CA MET A 172 -10.30 -10.15 -12.49
C MET A 172 -9.56 -11.20 -11.64
N PRO A 173 -8.21 -11.13 -11.54
CA PRO A 173 -7.45 -12.03 -10.68
C PRO A 173 -7.91 -11.91 -9.24
N SER A 174 -8.05 -13.04 -8.56
CA SER A 174 -8.33 -13.07 -7.13
C SER A 174 -7.07 -12.72 -6.32
N GLN A 175 -7.26 -12.39 -5.03
CA GLN A 175 -6.15 -12.18 -4.10
C GLN A 175 -5.18 -13.38 -4.04
N ALA A 176 -5.71 -14.59 -4.23
CA ALA A 176 -4.94 -15.82 -4.25
C ALA A 176 -4.11 -15.94 -5.53
N ASP A 177 -4.65 -15.50 -6.67
CA ASP A 177 -3.92 -15.44 -7.95
C ASP A 177 -2.78 -14.43 -7.90
N GLU A 178 -3.01 -13.27 -7.25
CA GLU A 178 -1.93 -12.30 -7.00
C GLU A 178 -0.81 -12.95 -6.18
N GLU A 179 -1.15 -13.58 -5.06
CA GLU A 179 -0.15 -14.20 -4.18
C GLU A 179 0.62 -15.35 -4.85
N ALA A 180 -0.07 -16.16 -5.66
CA ALA A 180 0.57 -17.24 -6.41
C ALA A 180 1.62 -16.68 -7.38
N HIS A 181 1.31 -15.63 -8.14
CA HIS A 181 2.28 -15.00 -9.04
C HIS A 181 3.47 -14.40 -8.28
N GLN A 182 3.22 -13.79 -7.12
CA GLN A 182 4.27 -13.24 -6.27
C GLN A 182 5.25 -14.31 -5.80
N LEU A 183 4.71 -15.46 -5.38
CA LEU A 183 5.49 -16.62 -5.01
C LEU A 183 6.27 -17.19 -6.21
N SER A 184 5.66 -17.26 -7.41
CA SER A 184 6.36 -17.68 -8.62
C SER A 184 7.52 -16.76 -9.02
N TYR A 185 7.35 -15.44 -8.87
CA TYR A 185 8.44 -14.47 -9.06
C TYR A 185 9.58 -14.74 -8.07
N LEU A 186 9.28 -14.87 -6.78
CA LEU A 186 10.30 -15.18 -5.78
C LEU A 186 10.98 -16.53 -6.08
N GLN A 187 10.22 -17.54 -6.49
CA GLN A 187 10.75 -18.85 -6.87
C GLN A 187 11.81 -18.74 -7.98
N LYS A 188 11.55 -17.90 -9.00
CA LYS A 188 12.47 -17.69 -10.12
C LYS A 188 13.72 -16.90 -9.73
N HIS A 189 13.56 -15.89 -8.87
CA HIS A 189 14.63 -14.95 -8.53
C HIS A 189 15.41 -15.32 -7.26
N MET A 190 15.00 -16.35 -6.51
CA MET A 190 15.58 -16.69 -5.21
C MET A 190 17.08 -17.00 -5.27
N ALA A 191 17.54 -17.75 -6.28
CA ALA A 191 18.95 -18.06 -6.45
C ALA A 191 19.82 -16.79 -6.55
N ASN A 192 19.35 -15.80 -7.33
CA ASN A 192 20.03 -14.50 -7.49
C ASN A 192 19.97 -13.66 -6.20
N ILE A 193 18.84 -13.68 -5.50
CA ILE A 193 18.68 -12.96 -4.23
C ILE A 193 19.62 -13.55 -3.18
N LEU A 194 19.74 -14.87 -3.10
CA LEU A 194 20.63 -15.54 -2.16
C LEU A 194 22.10 -15.31 -2.50
N SER A 195 22.49 -15.29 -3.77
CA SER A 195 23.87 -14.96 -4.14
C SER A 195 24.25 -13.52 -3.78
N LEU A 196 23.29 -12.59 -3.77
CA LEU A 196 23.50 -11.21 -3.32
C LEU A 196 23.70 -11.09 -1.81
N LEU A 197 23.19 -12.03 -1.01
CA LEU A 197 23.32 -12.04 0.46
C LEU A 197 24.44 -12.95 0.96
N ALA A 198 24.76 -14.01 0.22
CA ALA A 198 25.77 -14.98 0.59
C ALA A 198 27.20 -14.40 0.54
N GLU A 199 28.09 -15.00 1.32
CA GLU A 199 29.50 -14.64 1.42
C GLU A 199 30.34 -15.82 0.91
N PRO A 200 31.43 -15.56 0.16
CA PRO A 200 32.32 -16.62 -0.29
C PRO A 200 33.10 -17.19 0.92
N VAL A 201 33.30 -18.51 0.96
CA VAL A 201 34.14 -19.15 1.97
C VAL A 201 35.61 -18.89 1.66
N GLU A 202 36.39 -18.43 2.64
CA GLU A 202 37.83 -18.23 2.47
C GLU A 202 38.53 -19.58 2.20
N GLY A 203 39.16 -19.73 1.03
CA GLY A 203 40.07 -20.83 0.72
C GLY A 203 39.51 -22.00 -0.11
N GLU A 204 38.21 -22.02 -0.38
CA GLU A 204 37.58 -22.86 -1.42
C GLU A 204 37.08 -21.93 -2.55
N GLY A 205 37.13 -22.35 -3.81
CA GLY A 205 36.88 -21.46 -4.97
C GLY A 205 35.50 -20.79 -4.98
N GLU A 206 35.24 -19.93 -5.98
CA GLU A 206 34.01 -19.11 -6.15
C GLU A 206 32.66 -19.89 -6.10
N GLU A 207 32.66 -21.20 -5.92
CA GLU A 207 31.49 -22.07 -5.92
C GLU A 207 30.92 -22.41 -4.52
N SER A 208 31.64 -22.12 -3.42
CA SER A 208 31.13 -22.35 -2.05
C SER A 208 30.62 -21.04 -1.40
N LEU A 209 29.40 -20.64 -1.77
CA LEU A 209 28.69 -19.54 -1.14
C LEU A 209 27.98 -20.01 0.13
N VAL A 210 28.20 -19.31 1.25
CA VAL A 210 27.53 -19.56 2.54
C VAL A 210 26.71 -18.36 2.99
N LEU A 211 25.63 -18.62 3.71
CA LEU A 211 24.74 -17.61 4.26
C LEU A 211 24.85 -17.60 5.80
N THR A 212 25.08 -16.42 6.36
CA THR A 212 25.05 -16.21 7.80
C THR A 212 23.60 -16.07 8.30
N MET A 213 23.38 -16.31 9.59
CA MET A 213 22.06 -16.12 10.22
C MET A 213 21.53 -14.68 10.02
N GLU A 214 22.41 -13.69 10.16
CA GLU A 214 22.08 -12.28 9.93
C GLU A 214 21.68 -12.04 8.47
N GLY A 215 22.48 -12.51 7.51
CA GLY A 215 22.16 -12.41 6.08
C GLY A 215 20.82 -13.06 5.72
N PHE A 216 20.47 -14.16 6.38
CA PHE A 216 19.20 -14.84 6.21
C PHE A 216 18.00 -14.04 6.75
N GLU A 217 18.12 -13.38 7.90
CA GLU A 217 17.05 -12.53 8.45
C GLU A 217 16.65 -11.39 7.50
N HIS A 218 17.59 -10.86 6.71
CA HIS A 218 17.28 -9.80 5.73
C HIS A 218 16.34 -10.29 4.61
N LEU A 219 16.24 -11.59 4.34
CA LEU A 219 15.18 -12.12 3.45
C LEU A 219 13.77 -11.80 3.98
N GLY A 220 13.65 -11.47 5.27
CA GLY A 220 12.42 -11.02 5.92
C GLY A 220 11.86 -9.75 5.28
N PHE A 221 12.68 -9.01 4.52
CA PHE A 221 12.24 -7.92 3.66
C PHE A 221 11.27 -8.36 2.56
N LEU A 222 11.44 -9.57 2.01
CA LEU A 222 10.67 -10.09 0.87
C LEU A 222 9.68 -11.19 1.26
N ILE A 223 9.95 -11.94 2.33
CA ILE A 223 9.14 -13.09 2.76
C ILE A 223 8.80 -13.03 4.25
N GLN A 224 7.72 -13.70 4.64
CA GLN A 224 7.34 -13.89 6.03
C GLN A 224 6.74 -15.28 6.23
N PHE A 225 6.87 -15.83 7.44
CA PHE A 225 6.22 -17.06 7.86
C PHE A 225 5.15 -16.74 8.91
N GLY A 226 3.93 -17.24 8.73
CA GLY A 226 2.85 -17.09 9.70
C GLY A 226 1.47 -17.03 9.07
N ASP A 227 0.43 -16.93 9.89
CA ASP A 227 -0.93 -16.72 9.39
C ASP A 227 -1.08 -15.33 8.76
N LYS A 228 -1.89 -15.24 7.69
CA LYS A 228 -2.13 -13.98 6.98
C LYS A 228 -2.65 -12.89 7.94
N GLY A 229 -1.82 -11.88 8.19
CA GLY A 229 -2.19 -10.69 8.98
C GLY A 229 -1.77 -10.72 10.46
N SER A 230 -1.07 -11.76 10.93
CA SER A 230 -0.40 -11.74 12.24
C SER A 230 1.03 -11.21 12.14
N GLU A 231 1.60 -10.72 13.25
CA GLU A 231 3.06 -10.50 13.32
C GLU A 231 3.76 -11.85 13.09
N GLY A 232 4.48 -11.95 11.96
CA GLY A 232 5.13 -13.19 11.54
C GLY A 232 6.20 -13.65 12.51
N VAL A 233 6.53 -14.93 12.46
CA VAL A 233 7.65 -15.52 13.21
C VAL A 233 8.97 -15.03 12.57
N SER A 234 10.00 -14.78 13.39
CA SER A 234 11.34 -14.46 12.88
C SER A 234 11.84 -15.60 12.00
N LEU A 235 12.54 -15.28 10.91
CA LEU A 235 12.90 -16.26 9.89
C LEU A 235 13.79 -17.37 10.45
N SER A 236 14.78 -17.02 11.26
CA SER A 236 15.69 -17.97 11.91
C SER A 236 14.95 -18.97 12.79
N GLN A 237 13.87 -18.52 13.46
CA GLN A 237 13.04 -19.40 14.29
C GLN A 237 12.19 -20.38 13.47
N ALA A 238 11.93 -20.07 12.19
CA ALA A 238 11.22 -20.96 11.27
C ALA A 238 12.14 -22.00 10.61
N THR A 239 13.47 -21.82 10.67
CA THR A 239 14.43 -22.70 10.00
C THR A 239 14.92 -23.86 10.86
N PRO A 240 15.25 -25.01 10.25
CA PRO A 240 15.84 -26.14 10.96
C PRO A 240 17.38 -26.11 11.06
N PHE A 241 18.07 -25.19 10.37
CA PHE A 241 19.52 -25.29 10.13
C PHE A 241 20.43 -24.29 10.87
N PHE A 242 19.90 -23.21 11.44
CA PHE A 242 20.70 -22.26 12.25
C PHE A 242 20.68 -22.54 13.76
N ALA A 243 19.89 -23.53 14.19
CA ALA A 243 19.76 -23.88 15.60
C ALA A 243 21.02 -24.62 16.08
N ASN A 244 21.91 -23.91 16.76
CA ASN A 244 23.02 -24.53 17.50
C ASN A 244 22.47 -25.24 18.75
N SER A 245 23.04 -26.39 19.09
CA SER A 245 22.72 -27.10 20.35
C SER A 245 23.27 -26.37 21.60
N ASP A 246 24.19 -25.42 21.40
CA ASP A 246 24.81 -24.60 22.44
C ASP A 246 24.48 -23.11 22.20
N PRO A 247 23.78 -22.43 23.11
CA PRO A 247 23.42 -21.01 22.98
C PRO A 247 24.62 -20.05 23.07
N ASP A 248 25.78 -20.49 23.56
CA ASP A 248 26.98 -19.64 23.69
C ASP A 248 27.87 -19.67 22.43
N MET A 249 27.54 -20.51 21.43
CA MET A 249 28.31 -20.65 20.19
C MET A 249 27.60 -19.94 19.02
N PRO A 250 28.30 -19.12 18.20
CA PRO A 250 27.68 -18.42 17.08
C PRO A 250 27.16 -19.39 16.02
N ALA A 251 26.01 -19.06 15.41
CA ALA A 251 25.38 -19.88 14.37
C ALA A 251 26.37 -20.14 13.22
N VAL A 252 26.55 -21.42 12.87
CA VAL A 252 27.45 -21.81 11.78
C VAL A 252 26.84 -21.35 10.44
N PRO A 253 27.62 -20.70 9.55
CA PRO A 253 27.14 -20.35 8.22
C PRO A 253 26.69 -21.58 7.44
N VAL A 254 25.58 -21.46 6.71
CA VAL A 254 24.93 -22.58 6.02
C VAL A 254 25.12 -22.43 4.51
N PRO A 255 25.39 -23.52 3.75
CA PRO A 255 25.52 -23.43 2.29
C PRO A 255 24.30 -22.79 1.63
N ALA A 256 24.53 -21.82 0.74
CA ALA A 256 23.45 -21.09 0.06
C ALA A 256 22.53 -22.01 -0.74
N ALA A 257 23.06 -23.09 -1.32
CA ALA A 257 22.29 -24.12 -2.02
C ALA A 257 21.28 -24.82 -1.10
N GLN A 258 21.67 -25.15 0.15
CA GLN A 258 20.77 -25.77 1.12
C GLN A 258 19.63 -24.83 1.52
N VAL A 259 19.92 -23.55 1.72
CA VAL A 259 18.91 -22.52 2.00
C VAL A 259 17.96 -22.34 0.82
N HIS A 260 18.51 -22.30 -0.40
CA HIS A 260 17.74 -22.18 -1.64
C HIS A 260 16.71 -23.32 -1.78
N ASP A 261 17.15 -24.56 -1.65
CA ASP A 261 16.28 -25.73 -1.79
C ASP A 261 15.17 -25.75 -0.73
N TRP A 262 15.50 -25.36 0.51
CA TRP A 262 14.52 -25.25 1.59
C TRP A 262 13.46 -24.17 1.30
N ILE A 263 13.86 -22.99 0.82
CA ILE A 263 12.91 -21.93 0.47
C ILE A 263 12.02 -22.37 -0.70
N LEU A 264 12.59 -22.97 -1.74
CA LEU A 264 11.83 -23.46 -2.90
C LEU A 264 10.79 -24.51 -2.50
N GLN A 265 11.13 -25.42 -1.58
CA GLN A 265 10.19 -26.41 -1.06
C GLN A 265 9.02 -25.74 -0.32
N ASN A 266 9.29 -24.71 0.49
CA ASN A 266 8.24 -23.95 1.18
C ASN A 266 7.35 -23.17 0.19
N ILE A 267 7.94 -22.55 -0.83
CA ILE A 267 7.19 -21.85 -1.88
C ILE A 267 6.29 -22.82 -2.65
N ALA A 268 6.81 -24.00 -3.04
CA ALA A 268 6.03 -25.03 -3.72
C ALA A 268 4.83 -25.49 -2.86
N SER A 269 5.06 -25.75 -1.57
CA SER A 269 3.98 -26.11 -0.65
C SER A 269 2.91 -25.01 -0.51
N ALA A 270 3.31 -23.74 -0.46
CA ALA A 270 2.36 -22.63 -0.43
C ALA A 270 1.54 -22.50 -1.72
N LEU A 271 2.16 -22.72 -2.89
CA LEU A 271 1.47 -22.71 -4.19
C LEU A 271 0.46 -23.86 -4.32
N GLU A 272 0.81 -25.05 -3.85
CA GLU A 272 -0.11 -26.20 -3.78
C GLU A 272 -1.32 -25.88 -2.91
N HIS A 273 -1.10 -25.36 -1.70
CA HIS A 273 -2.17 -24.98 -0.79
C HIS A 273 -3.07 -23.87 -1.35
N ILE A 274 -2.53 -22.91 -2.10
CA ILE A 274 -3.34 -21.91 -2.81
C ILE A 274 -4.23 -22.57 -3.87
N THR A 275 -3.66 -23.50 -4.65
CA THR A 275 -4.37 -24.22 -5.73
C THR A 275 -5.51 -25.07 -5.18
N GLU A 276 -5.28 -25.79 -4.09
CA GLU A 276 -6.31 -26.58 -3.40
C GLU A 276 -7.47 -25.71 -2.91
N ARG A 277 -7.16 -24.54 -2.32
CA ARG A 277 -8.18 -23.60 -1.82
C ARG A 277 -9.01 -23.00 -2.96
N ILE A 278 -8.41 -22.74 -4.13
CA ILE A 278 -9.13 -22.23 -5.31
C ILE A 278 -10.05 -23.32 -5.87
N SER A 279 -9.55 -24.55 -6.05
CA SER A 279 -10.32 -25.69 -6.57
C SER A 279 -11.51 -26.09 -5.69
N ALA A 280 -11.35 -26.04 -4.36
CA ALA A 280 -12.43 -26.30 -3.41
C ALA A 280 -13.59 -25.28 -3.52
N LYS A 281 -13.31 -24.06 -3.99
CA LYS A 281 -14.31 -23.00 -4.16
C LYS A 281 -15.07 -23.10 -5.49
N GLU A 282 -14.45 -23.69 -6.51
CA GLU A 282 -15.06 -23.90 -7.84
C GLU A 282 -16.01 -25.11 -7.86
N ASN A 283 -15.78 -26.11 -6.99
CA ASN A 283 -16.61 -27.32 -6.88
C ASN A 283 -17.75 -27.25 -5.85
N GLY A 284 -17.97 -26.09 -5.21
CA GLY A 284 -19.10 -25.86 -4.30
C GLY A 284 -20.41 -25.54 -5.04
N PRO A 285 -21.60 -25.79 -4.46
CA PRO A 285 -22.86 -25.41 -5.10
C PRO A 285 -22.88 -23.89 -5.35
N PRO A 286 -23.34 -23.43 -6.52
CA PRO A 286 -23.33 -22.02 -6.87
C PRO A 286 -24.13 -21.22 -5.85
N SER A 287 -23.51 -20.21 -5.26
CA SER A 287 -24.19 -19.27 -4.37
C SER A 287 -25.31 -18.57 -5.13
N VAL A 288 -26.53 -18.67 -4.63
CA VAL A 288 -27.73 -18.00 -5.14
C VAL A 288 -27.57 -16.48 -4.98
N SER A 289 -26.94 -15.83 -5.95
CA SER A 289 -26.92 -14.36 -6.04
C SER A 289 -27.10 -13.83 -7.47
N ASP A 290 -27.75 -14.62 -8.33
CA ASP A 290 -28.40 -14.13 -9.54
C ASP A 290 -29.91 -14.36 -9.36
N GLN A 291 -30.58 -13.39 -8.73
CA GLN A 291 -32.01 -13.18 -8.96
C GLN A 291 -32.18 -11.78 -9.49
N ASP A 292 -32.70 -11.70 -10.71
CA ASP A 292 -33.15 -10.50 -11.39
C ASP A 292 -34.01 -9.65 -10.43
N VAL A 293 -33.61 -8.39 -10.26
CA VAL A 293 -34.34 -7.44 -9.40
C VAL A 293 -35.60 -6.98 -10.14
N ALA A 294 -36.73 -7.59 -9.82
CA ALA A 294 -38.03 -6.98 -10.04
C ALA A 294 -38.23 -5.83 -9.03
N MET A 295 -38.72 -4.69 -9.55
CA MET A 295 -39.00 -3.46 -8.81
C MET A 295 -39.93 -3.71 -7.61
N ALA A 296 -39.45 -3.50 -6.39
CA ALA A 296 -40.29 -3.36 -5.20
C ALA A 296 -39.63 -2.49 -4.13
N ASP A 297 -40.51 -1.83 -3.37
CA ASP A 297 -40.33 -0.59 -2.62
C ASP A 297 -39.35 -0.61 -1.43
N ALA A 298 -38.92 0.59 -1.07
CA ALA A 298 -38.01 0.89 0.02
C ALA A 298 -38.57 0.50 1.39
N CYS A 299 -37.88 -0.40 2.11
CA CYS A 299 -37.98 -0.50 3.57
C CYS A 299 -36.66 -1.02 4.17
N THR A 300 -36.28 -0.37 5.28
CA THR A 300 -35.10 -0.60 6.11
C THR A 300 -34.91 -2.06 6.49
N SER A 301 -33.84 -2.70 6.00
CA SER A 301 -33.27 -3.89 6.64
C SER A 301 -31.76 -3.88 6.49
N SER A 302 -31.07 -4.08 7.62
CA SER A 302 -29.63 -4.26 7.71
C SER A 302 -29.27 -5.53 6.92
N ILE A 303 -28.79 -5.37 5.69
CA ILE A 303 -28.18 -6.46 4.94
C ILE A 303 -26.84 -6.77 5.62
N LYS A 304 -26.85 -7.75 6.53
CA LYS A 304 -25.63 -8.47 6.90
C LYS A 304 -25.17 -9.19 5.64
N ALA A 305 -24.21 -8.59 4.94
CA ALA A 305 -23.46 -9.30 3.91
C ALA A 305 -22.84 -10.54 4.56
N SER A 306 -23.06 -11.71 3.97
CA SER A 306 -22.36 -12.93 4.34
C SER A 306 -20.85 -12.70 4.26
N PRO A 307 -20.03 -13.35 5.11
CA PRO A 307 -18.58 -13.20 5.06
C PRO A 307 -18.07 -13.93 3.82
N SER A 308 -18.16 -13.27 2.67
CA SER A 308 -17.39 -13.61 1.49
C SER A 308 -15.93 -13.65 1.91
N ALA A 309 -15.24 -14.76 1.66
CA ALA A 309 -13.82 -15.00 1.93
C ALA A 309 -12.85 -14.08 1.13
N ARG A 310 -13.27 -12.85 0.81
CA ARG A 310 -12.40 -11.77 0.34
C ARG A 310 -11.77 -11.14 1.57
N GLY A 311 -10.45 -11.04 1.61
CA GLY A 311 -9.71 -10.53 2.77
C GLY A 311 -10.30 -9.21 3.28
N SER A 312 -10.47 -9.09 4.59
CA SER A 312 -11.08 -7.92 5.26
C SER A 312 -10.34 -6.60 4.99
N SER A 313 -9.18 -6.63 4.34
CA SER A 313 -8.38 -5.48 3.91
C SER A 313 -8.65 -4.99 2.47
N PHE A 314 -9.48 -5.66 1.68
CA PHE A 314 -9.79 -5.25 0.30
C PHE A 314 -11.21 -4.68 0.21
N ILE A 315 -11.34 -3.53 -0.45
CA ILE A 315 -12.59 -2.83 -0.71
C ILE A 315 -12.65 -2.60 -2.21
N GLU A 316 -13.56 -3.29 -2.90
CA GLU A 316 -13.56 -3.30 -4.35
C GLU A 316 -14.97 -3.12 -4.91
N GLY A 317 -15.10 -2.31 -5.98
CA GLY A 317 -16.31 -2.24 -6.79
C GLY A 317 -17.49 -1.57 -6.08
N ILE A 318 -17.21 -0.73 -5.07
CA ILE A 318 -18.24 0.06 -4.40
C ILE A 318 -18.74 1.12 -5.38
N SER A 319 -20.03 1.08 -5.66
CA SER A 319 -20.69 1.98 -6.60
C SER A 319 -21.88 2.66 -5.97
N LYS A 320 -22.10 3.95 -6.27
CA LYS A 320 -23.30 4.71 -5.91
C LYS A 320 -23.75 4.42 -4.48
N SER A 321 -22.82 4.43 -3.53
CA SER A 321 -23.11 4.14 -2.13
C SER A 321 -22.08 4.78 -1.19
N SER A 322 -22.41 4.80 0.10
CA SER A 322 -21.45 5.19 1.15
C SER A 322 -20.97 3.95 1.89
N TYR A 323 -19.66 3.77 2.02
CA TYR A 323 -19.06 2.61 2.67
C TYR A 323 -18.18 3.03 3.84
N VAL A 324 -18.20 2.28 4.94
CA VAL A 324 -17.46 2.60 6.15
C VAL A 324 -16.79 1.34 6.70
N LYS A 325 -15.51 1.45 7.09
CA LYS A 325 -14.80 0.46 7.90
C LYS A 325 -14.17 1.14 9.11
N GLN A 326 -14.28 0.49 10.26
CA GLN A 326 -13.60 0.86 11.50
C GLN A 326 -12.44 -0.11 11.77
N ALA A 327 -11.63 0.19 12.79
CA ALA A 327 -10.50 -0.64 13.18
C ALA A 327 -10.89 -2.10 13.49
N SER A 328 -12.08 -2.32 14.06
CA SER A 328 -12.63 -3.66 14.34
C SER A 328 -12.91 -4.48 13.07
N ASP A 329 -13.11 -3.82 11.94
CA ASP A 329 -13.54 -4.46 10.69
C ASP A 329 -12.35 -4.95 9.84
N LEU A 330 -11.14 -4.53 10.20
CA LEU A 330 -9.91 -4.84 9.48
C LEU A 330 -9.13 -5.94 10.21
N LYS A 331 -8.74 -6.99 9.48
CA LYS A 331 -7.84 -8.04 10.00
C LYS A 331 -6.44 -7.87 9.41
N GLY A 332 -5.85 -6.70 9.68
CA GLY A 332 -4.53 -6.34 9.16
C GLY A 332 -4.27 -4.85 9.25
N SER A 333 -3.02 -4.47 8.98
CA SER A 333 -2.57 -3.08 9.01
C SER A 333 -2.52 -2.42 7.63
N SER A 334 -2.93 -3.09 6.56
CA SER A 334 -2.94 -2.53 5.20
C SER A 334 -4.33 -2.60 4.58
N VAL A 335 -4.67 -1.65 3.71
CA VAL A 335 -5.96 -1.62 2.99
C VAL A 335 -5.80 -1.32 1.51
N LYS A 336 -6.64 -1.92 0.67
CA LYS A 336 -6.74 -1.57 -0.76
C LYS A 336 -8.16 -1.17 -1.13
N VAL A 337 -8.30 -0.03 -1.80
CA VAL A 337 -9.55 0.49 -2.36
C VAL A 337 -9.43 0.46 -3.87
N LEU A 338 -10.19 -0.43 -4.52
CA LEU A 338 -10.03 -0.76 -5.93
C LEU A 338 -11.34 -0.49 -6.68
N ASN A 339 -11.26 0.13 -7.87
CA ASN A 339 -12.37 0.18 -8.83
C ASN A 339 -13.69 0.71 -8.25
N CYS A 340 -13.63 1.66 -7.31
CA CYS A 340 -14.82 2.23 -6.67
C CYS A 340 -15.25 3.51 -7.40
N HIS A 341 -16.55 3.71 -7.58
CA HIS A 341 -17.06 4.84 -8.35
C HIS A 341 -18.34 5.46 -7.80
N ASP A 342 -18.55 6.76 -8.03
CA ASP A 342 -19.74 7.51 -7.57
C ASP A 342 -20.04 7.31 -6.07
N SER A 343 -19.00 7.21 -5.24
CA SER A 343 -19.12 6.69 -3.87
C SER A 343 -18.35 7.52 -2.84
N VAL A 344 -18.77 7.41 -1.58
CA VAL A 344 -18.05 8.00 -0.44
C VAL A 344 -17.58 6.90 0.49
N ILE A 345 -16.28 6.77 0.68
CA ILE A 345 -15.65 5.67 1.41
C ILE A 345 -14.92 6.22 2.63
N TYR A 346 -15.20 5.66 3.80
CA TYR A 346 -14.63 6.05 5.08
C TYR A 346 -13.87 4.87 5.68
N ILE A 347 -12.56 4.96 5.79
CA ILE A 347 -11.70 3.93 6.41
C ILE A 347 -11.11 4.55 7.67
N LEU A 348 -11.78 4.30 8.79
CA LEU A 348 -11.56 4.97 10.06
C LEU A 348 -10.75 4.07 11.01
N ALA A 349 -9.55 3.70 10.54
CA ALA A 349 -8.65 2.81 11.26
C ALA A 349 -7.18 3.27 11.09
N PRO A 350 -6.32 3.02 12.08
CA PRO A 350 -4.88 3.17 11.89
C PRO A 350 -4.36 2.10 10.91
N LEU A 351 -3.58 2.52 9.93
CA LEU A 351 -3.01 1.66 8.91
C LEU A 351 -1.49 1.84 8.87
N ARG A 352 -0.73 0.84 8.43
CA ARG A 352 0.67 0.97 7.98
C ARG A 352 0.72 1.38 6.52
N TYR A 353 -0.11 0.76 5.66
CA TYR A 353 -0.14 1.05 4.23
C TYR A 353 -1.57 1.19 3.68
N ALA A 354 -1.73 1.97 2.62
CA ALA A 354 -2.98 2.05 1.88
C ALA A 354 -2.76 2.22 0.38
N THR A 355 -3.57 1.54 -0.42
CA THR A 355 -3.55 1.68 -1.89
C THR A 355 -4.94 2.05 -2.39
N ILE A 356 -5.03 3.10 -3.20
CA ILE A 356 -6.24 3.51 -3.93
C ILE A 356 -5.95 3.37 -5.41
N TYR A 357 -6.77 2.59 -6.11
CA TYR A 357 -6.53 2.25 -7.51
C TYR A 357 -7.83 2.31 -8.31
N GLY A 358 -7.80 2.89 -9.52
CA GLY A 358 -8.88 2.77 -10.49
C GLY A 358 -10.22 3.40 -10.03
N CYS A 359 -10.19 4.32 -9.07
CA CYS A 359 -11.40 4.92 -8.52
C CYS A 359 -11.81 6.16 -9.32
N SER A 360 -13.11 6.40 -9.46
CA SER A 360 -13.64 7.55 -10.23
C SER A 360 -14.81 8.24 -9.55
N ASP A 361 -14.89 9.58 -9.63
CA ASP A 361 -16.01 10.36 -9.05
C ASP A 361 -16.31 9.98 -7.59
N ALA A 362 -15.26 9.82 -6.77
CA ALA A 362 -15.36 9.28 -5.41
C ALA A 362 -14.69 10.20 -4.38
N THR A 363 -15.18 10.15 -3.14
CA THR A 363 -14.53 10.80 -1.99
C THR A 363 -14.08 9.72 -1.00
N ILE A 364 -12.79 9.64 -0.72
CA ILE A 364 -12.18 8.58 0.07
C ILE A 364 -11.47 9.22 1.27
N PHE A 365 -11.93 8.88 2.46
CA PHE A 365 -11.32 9.23 3.74
C PHE A 365 -10.51 8.05 4.25
N LEU A 366 -9.23 8.27 4.47
CA LEU A 366 -8.34 7.32 5.14
C LEU A 366 -7.96 7.86 6.52
N GLY A 367 -7.98 6.99 7.51
CA GLY A 367 -7.36 7.23 8.81
C GLY A 367 -5.85 7.42 8.68
N ALA A 368 -5.18 7.67 9.81
CA ALA A 368 -3.73 7.87 9.81
C ALA A 368 -3.00 6.62 9.29
N VAL A 369 -2.09 6.83 8.33
CA VAL A 369 -1.28 5.80 7.69
C VAL A 369 0.19 5.96 8.11
N GLY A 370 0.73 4.99 8.85
CA GLY A 370 2.06 5.09 9.46
C GLY A 370 3.23 5.10 8.47
N LYS A 371 3.10 4.43 7.31
CA LYS A 371 4.20 4.27 6.34
C LYS A 371 3.92 4.94 4.99
N ALA A 372 3.13 4.31 4.11
CA ALA A 372 2.96 4.84 2.76
C ALA A 372 1.54 4.69 2.22
N VAL A 373 1.10 5.69 1.44
CA VAL A 373 -0.12 5.65 0.64
C VAL A 373 0.24 5.70 -0.84
N ARG A 374 -0.36 4.83 -1.65
CA ARG A 374 -0.24 4.87 -3.12
C ARG A 374 -1.60 5.12 -3.75
N ILE A 375 -1.67 6.07 -4.67
CA ILE A 375 -2.89 6.45 -5.38
C ILE A 375 -2.58 6.40 -6.87
N GLU A 376 -3.30 5.57 -7.61
CA GLU A 376 -2.99 5.29 -9.00
C GLU A 376 -4.25 5.20 -9.88
N HIS A 377 -4.16 5.66 -11.13
CA HIS A 377 -5.23 5.54 -12.14
C HIS A 377 -6.61 6.04 -11.66
N CYS A 378 -6.63 7.12 -10.88
CA CYS A 378 -7.85 7.72 -10.34
C CYS A 378 -8.29 8.98 -11.10
N GLU A 379 -9.59 9.18 -11.25
CA GLU A 379 -10.18 10.30 -11.98
C GLU A 379 -11.27 11.02 -11.17
N ARG A 380 -11.17 12.34 -10.99
CA ARG A 380 -12.15 13.14 -10.20
C ARG A 380 -12.38 12.56 -8.79
N VAL A 381 -11.29 12.15 -8.13
CA VAL A 381 -11.33 11.59 -6.77
C VAL A 381 -10.83 12.62 -5.76
N HIS A 382 -11.52 12.71 -4.62
CA HIS A 382 -11.03 13.40 -3.43
C HIS A 382 -10.45 12.40 -2.45
N VAL A 383 -9.18 12.57 -2.10
CA VAL A 383 -8.54 11.73 -1.08
C VAL A 383 -8.14 12.59 0.10
N ILE A 384 -8.61 12.20 1.28
CA ILE A 384 -8.30 12.85 2.55
C ILE A 384 -7.51 11.85 3.39
N THR A 385 -6.24 12.14 3.66
CA THR A 385 -5.37 11.22 4.41
C THR A 385 -4.19 11.94 5.08
N ALA A 386 -3.69 11.34 6.15
CA ALA A 386 -2.41 11.69 6.76
C ALA A 386 -1.47 10.48 6.68
N ALA A 387 -0.25 10.67 6.17
CA ALA A 387 0.69 9.59 5.95
C ALA A 387 2.15 10.03 6.08
N LYS A 388 3.10 9.14 6.39
CA LYS A 388 4.53 9.50 6.30
C LYS A 388 4.91 9.83 4.84
N ARG A 389 4.47 8.99 3.89
CA ARG A 389 4.73 9.14 2.45
C ARG A 389 3.46 8.97 1.62
N VAL A 390 3.34 9.72 0.52
CA VAL A 390 2.27 9.57 -0.49
C VAL A 390 2.88 9.53 -1.89
N CYS A 391 2.50 8.55 -2.69
CA CYS A 391 2.82 8.44 -4.11
C CYS A 391 1.53 8.55 -4.94
N ILE A 392 1.50 9.47 -5.90
CA ILE A 392 0.38 9.74 -6.81
C ILE A 392 0.85 9.50 -8.24
N ALA A 393 0.15 8.63 -8.94
CA ALA A 393 0.49 8.25 -10.30
C ALA A 393 -0.71 8.14 -11.23
N ASN A 394 -0.56 8.63 -12.47
CA ASN A 394 -1.58 8.52 -13.52
C ASN A 394 -2.98 9.00 -13.08
N CYS A 395 -3.05 10.09 -12.30
CA CYS A 395 -4.30 10.65 -11.79
C CYS A 395 -4.78 11.86 -12.60
N ARG A 396 -6.10 12.03 -12.73
CA ARG A 396 -6.70 13.14 -13.49
C ARG A 396 -7.79 13.86 -12.70
N GLU A 397 -7.70 15.18 -12.64
CA GLU A 397 -8.72 16.03 -12.00
C GLU A 397 -9.02 15.66 -10.53
N CYS A 398 -8.03 15.09 -9.83
CA CYS A 398 -8.16 14.71 -8.42
C CYS A 398 -7.77 15.85 -7.48
N VAL A 399 -8.39 15.89 -6.29
CA VAL A 399 -8.03 16.81 -5.21
C VAL A 399 -7.54 16.03 -3.99
N PHE A 400 -6.33 16.35 -3.55
CA PHE A 400 -5.70 15.66 -2.42
C PHE A 400 -5.60 16.57 -1.21
N PHE A 401 -6.14 16.11 -0.07
CA PHE A 401 -6.05 16.78 1.22
C PHE A 401 -5.06 16.00 2.10
N LEU A 402 -3.81 16.44 2.10
CA LEU A 402 -2.67 15.65 2.60
C LEU A 402 -2.01 16.25 3.84
N GLY A 403 -1.74 15.40 4.82
CA GLY A 403 -0.84 15.70 5.94
C GLY A 403 0.33 14.73 5.88
N VAL A 404 1.48 15.19 5.36
CA VAL A 404 2.61 14.30 5.05
C VAL A 404 3.93 14.80 5.58
N THR A 405 4.78 13.91 6.07
CA THR A 405 6.13 14.28 6.56
C THR A 405 7.18 14.28 5.45
N GLN A 406 7.01 13.47 4.42
CA GLN A 406 7.83 13.45 3.21
C GLN A 406 7.15 14.17 2.05
N ARG A 407 7.95 14.61 1.06
CA ARG A 407 7.45 15.21 -0.19
C ARG A 407 6.49 14.25 -0.89
N PRO A 408 5.27 14.68 -1.28
CA PRO A 408 4.41 13.88 -2.15
C PRO A 408 5.13 13.56 -3.46
N LEU A 409 5.19 12.28 -3.82
CA LEU A 409 5.80 11.84 -5.07
C LEU A 409 4.76 11.87 -6.20
N MET A 410 5.04 12.60 -7.28
CA MET A 410 4.22 12.61 -8.50
C MET A 410 4.94 11.79 -9.57
N VAL A 411 4.27 10.77 -10.12
CA VAL A 411 4.82 9.88 -11.16
C VAL A 411 3.82 9.76 -12.31
N GLY A 412 4.29 9.54 -13.54
CA GLY A 412 3.39 9.19 -14.63
C GLY A 412 2.63 10.36 -15.25
N ASP A 413 1.57 10.05 -15.99
CA ASP A 413 0.71 11.00 -16.70
C ASP A 413 -0.38 11.57 -15.78
N ASN A 414 0.02 12.53 -14.94
CA ASN A 414 -0.88 13.28 -14.08
C ASN A 414 -1.44 14.51 -14.82
N HIS A 415 -2.72 14.82 -14.64
CA HIS A 415 -3.34 15.98 -15.29
C HIS A 415 -4.31 16.75 -14.38
N LYS A 416 -4.19 18.09 -14.34
CA LYS A 416 -5.09 18.98 -13.57
C LYS A 416 -5.25 18.57 -12.11
N LEU A 417 -4.15 18.19 -11.47
CA LEU A 417 -4.18 17.80 -10.06
C LEU A 417 -4.20 19.05 -9.17
N GLN A 418 -5.02 18.99 -8.12
CA GLN A 418 -5.08 20.00 -7.07
C GLN A 418 -4.70 19.39 -5.72
N LYS A 419 -3.97 20.14 -4.91
CA LYS A 419 -3.53 19.75 -3.57
C LYS A 419 -3.90 20.82 -2.57
N SER A 420 -4.40 20.40 -1.43
CA SER A 420 -4.69 21.29 -0.32
C SER A 420 -4.11 20.73 0.97
N PHE A 421 -3.94 21.63 1.92
CA PHE A 421 -3.64 21.29 3.29
C PHE A 421 -4.70 20.33 3.87
N TYR A 422 -4.23 19.32 4.61
CA TYR A 422 -5.11 18.47 5.42
C TYR A 422 -5.76 19.28 6.55
N VAL A 423 -7.08 19.42 6.48
CA VAL A 423 -7.87 19.85 7.63
C VAL A 423 -8.06 18.65 8.55
N SER A 424 -7.87 18.86 9.86
CA SER A 424 -8.45 17.96 10.85
C SER A 424 -9.93 17.86 10.58
N ILE A 425 -10.29 16.73 10.01
CA ILE A 425 -11.55 16.10 10.34
C ILE A 425 -11.70 16.21 11.85
N ARG A 426 -12.82 16.77 12.29
CA ARG A 426 -13.17 16.87 13.70
C ARG A 426 -13.46 15.46 14.21
N TRP A 427 -12.41 14.71 14.51
CA TRP A 427 -12.50 13.37 15.06
C TRP A 427 -12.86 13.47 16.54
N HIS A 428 -13.87 12.70 16.95
CA HIS A 428 -14.08 12.48 18.37
C HIS A 428 -12.86 11.75 18.95
N PRO A 429 -12.35 12.14 20.14
CA PRO A 429 -11.04 11.69 20.63
C PRO A 429 -10.93 10.22 21.03
N THR A 430 -11.96 9.40 20.81
CA THR A 430 -12.10 8.11 21.51
C THR A 430 -11.87 6.88 20.63
N ILE A 431 -11.51 7.03 19.35
CA ILE A 431 -11.11 5.87 18.53
C ILE A 431 -9.61 5.64 18.71
N HIS A 432 -9.29 4.88 19.75
CA HIS A 432 -8.07 4.10 19.96
C HIS A 432 -6.77 4.68 19.38
N ILE A 433 -6.31 5.78 19.99
CA ILE A 433 -4.89 6.15 20.07
C ILE A 433 -4.24 5.40 21.26
N THR A 434 -4.64 4.15 21.47
CA THR A 434 -4.18 3.28 22.55
C THR A 434 -3.79 1.93 21.99
N GLN A 435 -2.77 1.94 21.15
CA GLN A 435 -1.71 0.94 21.14
C GLN A 435 -0.42 1.69 20.79
N SER A 436 0.69 1.30 21.42
CA SER A 436 1.89 2.09 21.77
C SER A 436 2.74 2.67 20.62
N TRP A 437 2.17 2.88 19.43
CA TRP A 437 2.82 3.44 18.26
C TRP A 437 2.07 4.69 17.79
N GLY A 438 2.55 5.88 18.18
CA GLY A 438 2.20 7.11 17.46
C GLY A 438 1.28 8.14 18.13
N SER A 439 1.05 8.12 19.45
CA SER A 439 0.33 9.24 20.09
C SER A 439 1.20 10.50 20.23
N THR A 440 2.49 10.33 20.53
CA THR A 440 3.45 11.44 20.64
C THR A 440 4.16 11.69 19.31
N TRP A 441 4.61 10.64 18.62
CA TRP A 441 5.36 10.76 17.35
C TRP A 441 4.52 11.36 16.22
N LEU A 442 3.32 10.84 15.94
CA LEU A 442 2.49 11.33 14.85
C LEU A 442 2.00 12.76 15.12
N LYS A 443 1.73 13.09 16.39
CA LYS A 443 1.34 14.43 16.83
C LYS A 443 2.48 15.44 16.72
N TRP A 444 3.73 15.04 16.96
CA TRP A 444 4.92 15.90 16.93
C TRP A 444 5.54 16.01 15.51
N ALA A 445 5.64 14.89 14.79
CA ALA A 445 6.18 14.84 13.43
C ALA A 445 5.29 15.58 12.42
N LEU A 446 3.97 15.52 12.58
CA LEU A 446 3.05 16.20 11.66
C LEU A 446 2.76 17.66 12.00
N THR A 447 3.05 18.12 13.23
CA THR A 447 2.91 19.54 13.60
C THR A 447 4.08 20.39 13.12
N GLN A 448 5.28 19.84 12.97
CA GLN A 448 6.50 20.59 12.64
C GLN A 448 6.99 20.39 11.19
N LEU A 449 6.62 19.29 10.52
CA LEU A 449 7.25 18.85 9.26
C LEU A 449 6.24 18.51 8.14
N ASN A 450 5.08 19.18 8.08
CA ASN A 450 4.12 18.90 7.01
C ASN A 450 4.61 19.46 5.64
N ARG A 451 4.97 18.58 4.70
CA ARG A 451 5.55 18.90 3.38
C ARG A 451 4.57 18.72 2.21
N TRP A 452 3.27 18.79 2.47
CA TRP A 452 2.21 18.65 1.47
C TRP A 452 2.34 19.57 0.25
N ASP A 453 2.96 20.74 0.41
CA ASP A 453 3.08 21.80 -0.59
C ASP A 453 4.40 21.79 -1.38
N ASP A 454 5.28 20.83 -1.09
CA ASP A 454 6.58 20.62 -1.74
C ASP A 454 6.63 19.23 -2.42
N PRO A 455 5.89 19.03 -3.53
CA PRO A 455 5.88 17.76 -4.24
C PRO A 455 7.14 17.54 -5.08
N LEU A 456 7.59 16.30 -5.14
CA LEU A 456 8.66 15.86 -6.03
C LEU A 456 8.04 15.17 -7.25
N ALA A 457 8.18 15.77 -8.43
CA ALA A 457 7.77 15.16 -9.69
C ALA A 457 8.92 14.35 -10.30
N LEU A 458 8.68 13.07 -10.56
CA LEU A 458 9.54 12.20 -11.36
C LEU A 458 8.98 12.10 -12.79
N GLY A 459 9.66 11.40 -13.69
CA GLY A 459 9.30 11.35 -15.12
C GLY A 459 7.84 10.93 -15.39
N VAL A 460 7.31 11.37 -16.53
CA VAL A 460 6.00 10.94 -17.06
C VAL A 460 6.00 9.46 -17.44
N VAL A 461 7.17 8.90 -17.74
CA VAL A 461 7.35 7.50 -18.09
C VAL A 461 7.77 6.72 -16.84
N ASP A 462 6.97 5.71 -16.47
CA ASP A 462 7.37 4.73 -15.47
C ASP A 462 8.21 3.64 -16.16
N PRO A 463 9.52 3.55 -15.88
CA PRO A 463 10.40 2.57 -16.52
C PRO A 463 10.11 1.12 -16.10
N HIS A 464 9.28 0.90 -15.07
CA HIS A 464 8.79 -0.42 -14.73
C HIS A 464 7.62 -0.87 -15.62
N ASP A 465 6.96 0.03 -16.35
CA ASP A 465 5.85 -0.35 -17.22
C ASP A 465 6.36 -1.01 -18.51
N SER A 466 5.76 -2.14 -18.91
CA SER A 466 6.19 -2.91 -20.09
C SER A 466 5.79 -2.30 -21.46
N LEU A 467 5.25 -1.08 -21.51
CA LEU A 467 4.78 -0.47 -22.76
C LEU A 467 5.96 0.08 -23.57
N SER A 468 6.01 -0.25 -24.86
CA SER A 468 6.78 0.53 -25.83
C SER A 468 6.09 1.88 -26.03
N HIS A 469 6.70 2.96 -25.56
CA HIS A 469 6.20 4.31 -25.79
C HIS A 469 6.37 4.73 -27.26
N PRO A 470 5.48 5.57 -27.81
CA PRO A 470 5.72 6.20 -29.10
C PRO A 470 7.05 6.96 -29.02
N ALA A 471 7.94 6.70 -29.98
CA ALA A 471 9.30 7.22 -30.02
C ALA A 471 9.34 8.74 -29.80
N GLY A 472 10.08 9.20 -28.78
CA GLY A 472 10.50 10.60 -28.65
C GLY A 472 10.10 11.39 -27.40
N VAL A 473 9.49 10.79 -26.37
CA VAL A 473 9.02 11.51 -25.16
C VAL A 473 9.59 10.90 -23.87
N SER A 474 10.92 10.79 -23.74
CA SER A 474 11.53 10.14 -22.55
C SER A 474 11.79 11.07 -21.37
N ASP A 475 11.81 12.39 -21.57
CA ASP A 475 12.44 13.31 -20.60
C ASP A 475 11.50 14.39 -20.03
N VAL A 476 10.18 14.25 -20.20
CA VAL A 476 9.22 15.21 -19.62
C VAL A 476 8.97 14.83 -18.15
N GLN A 477 9.18 15.79 -17.23
CA GLN A 477 8.81 15.63 -15.82
C GLN A 477 7.28 15.55 -15.69
N ALA A 478 6.79 14.72 -14.76
CA ALA A 478 5.35 14.63 -14.49
C ALA A 478 4.78 16.00 -14.10
N GLU A 479 3.53 16.25 -14.49
CA GLU A 479 2.82 17.46 -14.10
C GLU A 479 2.74 17.51 -12.56
N SER A 480 3.29 18.56 -11.98
CA SER A 480 3.16 18.79 -10.54
C SER A 480 1.79 19.37 -10.23
N ALA A 481 1.18 18.93 -9.11
CA ALA A 481 -0.13 19.45 -8.74
C ALA A 481 -0.08 20.90 -8.25
N THR A 482 -1.15 21.63 -8.53
CA THR A 482 -1.38 23.01 -8.11
C THR A 482 -1.96 23.07 -6.69
N ARG A 483 -1.73 24.18 -5.98
CA ARG A 483 -2.37 24.42 -4.67
C ARG A 483 -3.85 24.74 -4.89
N LEU A 484 -4.72 24.19 -4.05
CA LEU A 484 -6.15 24.51 -4.05
C LEU A 484 -6.33 25.97 -3.67
N ASP A 485 -7.26 26.64 -4.33
CA ASP A 485 -7.61 28.01 -3.97
C ASP A 485 -8.18 28.04 -2.52
N PRO A 486 -7.66 28.90 -1.62
CA PRO A 486 -8.20 29.06 -0.28
C PRO A 486 -9.70 29.31 -0.22
N ASP A 487 -10.30 29.94 -1.24
CA ASP A 487 -11.75 30.21 -1.29
C ASP A 487 -12.56 28.96 -1.67
N GLN A 488 -11.95 27.99 -2.36
CA GLN A 488 -12.55 26.69 -2.67
C GLN A 488 -12.38 25.67 -1.53
N PHE A 489 -11.60 26.01 -0.51
CA PHE A 489 -11.32 25.12 0.60
C PHE A 489 -12.51 24.94 1.54
N THR A 490 -12.92 23.70 1.77
CA THR A 490 -14.01 23.36 2.69
C THR A 490 -13.57 22.42 3.79
N SER A 491 -14.01 22.67 5.02
CA SER A 491 -13.80 21.71 6.11
C SER A 491 -14.65 20.46 5.95
N PHE A 492 -14.02 19.31 6.08
CA PHE A 492 -14.71 18.02 6.07
C PHE A 492 -15.22 17.67 7.47
N LEU A 493 -16.49 17.24 7.54
CA LEU A 493 -17.09 16.70 8.75
C LEU A 493 -17.34 15.22 8.51
N ILE A 494 -16.79 14.36 9.35
CA ILE A 494 -17.24 12.96 9.41
C ILE A 494 -18.59 12.97 10.13
N PRO A 495 -19.65 12.38 9.55
CA PRO A 495 -20.95 12.29 10.21
C PRO A 495 -20.88 11.55 11.55
N ASN A 496 -21.60 12.02 12.56
CA ASN A 496 -21.65 11.40 13.90
C ASN A 496 -22.57 10.15 13.95
N TRP A 497 -22.95 9.58 12.81
CA TRP A 497 -23.92 8.48 12.72
C TRP A 497 -23.40 7.14 13.26
N PHE A 498 -22.13 7.09 13.68
CA PHE A 498 -21.39 5.86 13.97
C PHE A 498 -21.37 5.44 15.46
N GLY A 499 -22.26 6.02 16.28
CA GLY A 499 -22.70 5.37 17.53
C GLY A 499 -21.68 5.29 18.67
N SER A 500 -20.73 6.22 18.80
CA SER A 500 -19.92 6.34 20.02
C SER A 500 -20.41 7.52 20.85
N GLU A 501 -21.13 7.23 21.94
CA GLU A 501 -21.29 8.18 23.04
C GLU A 501 -19.91 8.44 23.66
N SER A 502 -19.30 9.59 23.34
CA SER A 502 -18.20 10.10 24.15
C SER A 502 -18.26 11.62 24.24
N THR A 503 -18.47 12.08 25.48
CA THR A 503 -18.55 13.46 25.94
C THR A 503 -17.15 14.12 25.99
N GLY A 504 -16.41 14.08 24.88
CA GLY A 504 -15.10 14.73 24.75
C GLY A 504 -15.20 16.07 24.02
N SER A 505 -14.91 17.17 24.72
CA SER A 505 -14.77 18.50 24.10
C SER A 505 -13.66 18.46 23.04
N THR A 506 -14.03 18.65 21.77
CA THR A 506 -13.13 18.69 20.60
C THR A 506 -12.34 20.00 20.57
N LYS A 507 -11.35 20.12 21.46
CA LYS A 507 -10.44 21.26 21.47
C LYS A 507 -9.16 20.90 20.71
N ASP A 508 -9.07 21.54 19.56
CA ASP A 508 -7.90 21.76 18.70
C ASP A 508 -7.57 20.70 17.64
N ASN A 509 -7.65 21.18 16.40
CA ASN A 509 -7.08 20.54 15.22
C ASN A 509 -5.57 20.35 15.45
N PRO A 510 -5.03 19.12 15.41
CA PRO A 510 -3.59 18.90 15.60
C PRO A 510 -2.72 19.51 14.49
N PHE A 511 -3.31 20.07 13.43
CA PHE A 511 -2.64 20.67 12.28
C PHE A 511 -3.09 22.14 12.12
N PRO A 512 -2.25 23.14 12.45
CA PRO A 512 -2.62 24.54 12.22
C PRO A 512 -2.74 24.80 10.72
N LEU A 513 -3.89 25.30 10.28
CA LEU A 513 -4.09 25.67 8.87
C LEU A 513 -3.11 26.79 8.49
N PRO A 514 -2.54 26.77 7.27
CA PRO A 514 -1.81 27.92 6.77
C PRO A 514 -2.69 29.17 6.78
N GLU A 515 -2.08 30.32 7.05
CA GLU A 515 -2.78 31.58 7.30
C GLU A 515 -3.78 31.98 6.21
N ALA A 516 -3.43 31.73 4.94
CA ALA A 516 -4.31 32.02 3.80
C ALA A 516 -5.63 31.21 3.86
N TYR A 517 -5.54 29.91 4.13
CA TYR A 517 -6.71 29.03 4.26
C TYR A 517 -7.50 29.35 5.53
N MET A 518 -6.82 29.64 6.64
CA MET A 518 -7.46 30.04 7.89
C MET A 518 -8.25 31.35 7.71
N SER A 519 -7.65 32.35 7.08
CA SER A 519 -8.26 33.65 6.82
C SER A 519 -9.48 33.54 5.89
N SER A 520 -9.38 32.73 4.83
CA SER A 520 -10.52 32.42 3.96
C SER A 520 -11.64 31.73 4.73
N GLN A 521 -11.34 30.71 5.54
CA GLN A 521 -12.36 30.04 6.36
C GLN A 521 -13.05 31.00 7.33
N GLN A 522 -12.30 31.85 8.03
CA GLN A 522 -12.86 32.84 8.94
C GLN A 522 -13.71 33.86 8.19
N ARG A 523 -13.27 34.32 7.01
CA ARG A 523 -14.04 35.22 6.15
C ARG A 523 -15.36 34.55 5.72
N ASN A 524 -15.32 33.32 5.25
CA ASN A 524 -16.50 32.56 4.83
C ASN A 524 -17.47 32.31 6.00
N GLN A 525 -16.95 32.01 7.19
CA GLN A 525 -17.77 31.87 8.40
C GLN A 525 -18.41 33.19 8.83
N LYS A 526 -17.66 34.30 8.80
CA LYS A 526 -18.19 35.65 9.08
C LYS A 526 -19.26 36.04 8.06
N ASN A 527 -18.99 35.86 6.78
CA ASN A 527 -19.95 36.14 5.70
C ASN A 527 -21.23 35.31 5.86
N LEU A 528 -21.09 34.02 6.17
CA LEU A 528 -22.24 33.16 6.46
C LEU A 528 -23.03 33.65 7.68
N GLY A 529 -22.35 34.10 8.74
CA GLY A 529 -22.97 34.69 9.92
C GLY A 529 -23.76 35.95 9.59
N VAL A 530 -23.17 36.87 8.83
CA VAL A 530 -23.82 38.10 8.35
C VAL A 530 -25.04 37.78 7.48
N ILE A 531 -24.90 36.87 6.52
CA ILE A 531 -26.02 36.45 5.66
C ILE A 531 -27.15 35.84 6.49
N LYS A 532 -26.84 34.98 7.46
CA LYS A 532 -27.87 34.40 8.37
C LYS A 532 -28.58 35.47 9.19
N GLN A 533 -27.84 36.47 9.68
CA GLN A 533 -28.43 37.58 10.42
C GLN A 533 -29.33 38.44 9.54
N LEU A 534 -28.86 38.81 8.34
CA LEU A 534 -29.65 39.56 7.35
C LEU A 534 -30.93 38.82 6.96
N LEU A 535 -30.87 37.49 6.76
CA LEU A 535 -32.05 36.67 6.47
C LEU A 535 -33.04 36.62 7.64
N ARG A 536 -32.56 36.67 8.88
CA ARG A 536 -33.40 36.66 10.09
C ARG A 536 -34.06 38.01 10.34
N GLU A 537 -33.35 39.10 10.11
CA GLU A 537 -33.77 40.47 10.36
C GLU A 537 -34.54 41.10 9.18
N ALA A 538 -34.54 40.46 8.02
CA ALA A 538 -35.25 40.96 6.84
C ALA A 538 -36.78 41.08 7.13
N PRO A 539 -37.38 42.27 6.98
CA PRO A 539 -38.81 42.48 7.18
C PRO A 539 -39.58 41.93 5.97
N LEU A 540 -39.71 40.60 5.92
CA LEU A 540 -40.43 39.89 4.87
C LEU A 540 -41.82 39.49 5.36
N GLU A 541 -42.83 39.74 4.52
CA GLU A 541 -44.16 39.17 4.72
C GLU A 541 -44.12 37.63 4.63
N GLU A 542 -45.06 36.96 5.29
CA GLU A 542 -45.06 35.49 5.41
C GLU A 542 -45.12 34.74 4.06
N ASN A 543 -45.74 35.35 3.05
CA ASN A 543 -45.75 34.82 1.68
C ASN A 543 -44.37 34.94 1.01
N ARG A 544 -43.67 36.06 1.20
CA ARG A 544 -42.32 36.28 0.66
C ARG A 544 -41.26 35.42 1.36
N LYS A 545 -41.43 35.13 2.64
CA LYS A 545 -40.59 34.16 3.37
C LYS A 545 -40.73 32.75 2.77
N ARG A 546 -41.94 32.32 2.45
CA ARG A 546 -42.19 31.03 1.78
C ARG A 546 -41.55 30.97 0.39
N GLU A 547 -41.70 32.03 -0.42
CA GLU A 547 -41.05 32.12 -1.73
C GLU A 547 -39.52 32.06 -1.64
N LEU A 548 -38.91 32.81 -0.71
CA LEU A 548 -37.47 32.79 -0.48
C LEU A 548 -36.99 31.42 -0.02
N SER A 549 -37.74 30.78 0.89
CA SER A 549 -37.45 29.40 1.34
C SER A 549 -37.50 28.42 0.17
N CYS A 550 -38.53 28.47 -0.68
CA CYS A 550 -38.62 27.63 -1.87
C CYS A 550 -37.47 27.88 -2.86
N ALA A 551 -37.09 29.15 -3.09
CA ALA A 551 -35.97 29.51 -3.96
C ALA A 551 -34.64 29.01 -3.40
N LEU A 552 -34.39 29.18 -2.10
CA LEU A 552 -33.22 28.62 -1.42
C LEU A 552 -33.22 27.10 -1.48
N HIS A 553 -34.38 26.45 -1.33
CA HIS A 553 -34.50 25.01 -1.43
C HIS A 553 -34.22 24.51 -2.85
N LEU A 554 -34.67 25.23 -3.88
CA LEU A 554 -34.35 24.92 -5.28
C LEU A 554 -32.87 25.16 -5.60
N LEU A 555 -32.30 26.28 -5.16
CA LEU A 555 -30.87 26.55 -5.31
C LEU A 555 -30.03 25.54 -4.54
N PHE A 556 -30.47 25.12 -3.36
CA PHE A 556 -29.84 24.07 -2.58
C PHE A 556 -30.00 22.71 -3.25
N LYS A 557 -31.15 22.43 -3.85
CA LYS A 557 -31.42 21.22 -4.62
C LYS A 557 -30.55 21.17 -5.88
N ASP A 558 -30.46 22.26 -6.63
CA ASP A 558 -29.62 22.39 -7.83
C ASP A 558 -28.14 22.41 -7.47
N TRP A 559 -27.76 23.04 -6.36
CA TRP A 559 -26.42 22.93 -5.80
C TRP A 559 -26.13 21.50 -5.35
N LEU A 560 -27.10 20.80 -4.75
CA LEU A 560 -26.99 19.39 -4.40
C LEU A 560 -26.83 18.55 -5.68
N TYR A 561 -27.61 18.76 -6.75
CA TYR A 561 -27.56 18.01 -8.02
C TYR A 561 -26.36 18.35 -8.90
N GLY A 562 -25.91 19.60 -8.91
CA GLY A 562 -24.66 20.03 -9.53
C GLY A 562 -23.44 19.53 -8.75
N ASN A 563 -23.54 19.46 -7.42
CA ASN A 563 -22.54 18.85 -6.52
C ASN A 563 -22.92 17.44 -6.06
N PHE A 564 -23.76 16.70 -6.81
CA PHE A 564 -24.14 15.34 -6.46
C PHE A 564 -22.93 14.39 -6.60
N ARG A 565 -21.83 14.90 -7.17
CA ARG A 565 -20.47 14.33 -7.19
C ARG A 565 -19.64 14.58 -5.91
N TYR A 566 -20.07 15.47 -5.01
CA TYR A 566 -19.31 15.90 -3.82
C TYR A 566 -19.95 15.52 -2.46
N LEU A 567 -21.27 15.34 -2.35
CA LEU A 567 -21.93 15.29 -1.03
C LEU A 567 -23.11 14.32 -0.93
N ARG A 568 -22.88 13.01 -1.13
CA ARG A 568 -23.86 12.04 -0.63
C ARG A 568 -23.80 12.02 0.90
N LYS A 569 -24.78 12.71 1.51
CA LYS A 569 -25.12 12.86 2.94
C LYS A 569 -24.70 14.18 3.58
N ARG A 570 -25.43 15.26 3.25
CA ARG A 570 -25.57 16.44 4.11
C ARG A 570 -27.04 16.85 4.27
N SER A 571 -27.93 15.89 4.48
CA SER A 571 -29.34 16.16 4.82
C SER A 571 -29.77 15.37 6.06
N LEU A 572 -29.41 15.90 7.23
CA LEU A 572 -30.25 15.88 8.42
C LEU A 572 -29.95 17.20 9.14
N PHE A 573 -30.71 18.24 8.80
CA PHE A 573 -30.85 19.39 9.66
C PHE A 573 -31.85 18.99 10.75
N GLU A 574 -31.35 18.67 11.93
CA GLU A 574 -32.02 19.04 13.19
C GLU A 574 -31.36 20.35 13.64
N GLU A 575 -32.03 21.46 13.35
CA GLU A 575 -32.37 22.57 14.25
C GLU A 575 -33.21 23.60 13.48
#